data_AF-A0A4R4ZIY2-F1
#
_entry.id   AF-A0A4R4ZIY2-F1
#
_cell.length_a   1.000
_cell.length_b   1.000
_cell.length_c   1.000
_cell.angle_alpha   90.00
_cell.angle_beta   90.00
_cell.angle_gamma   90.00
#
_symmetry.space_group_name_H-M   'P 1'
#
loop_
_entity.id
_entity.type
_entity.pdbx_description
1 polymer ?
#
loop_
_entity_poly.entity_id
_entity_poly.type
_entity_poly.pdbx_seq_one_letter_code
_entity_poly.pdbx_strand_id
1 'polypeptide(L)' 'MNLELDCRGLLCPLPVIKLAKALPTVAVGDTITVLADDPAAATDIPAWCRMRSQELVSAAENAYAVRRVS' A
#
# COMPACT_ATOMS: atom_id res chain seq x y z
N MET A 1 -8.55 -8.73 9.05
CA MET A 1 -7.27 -8.80 9.78
C MET A 1 -6.36 -7.75 9.16
N ASN A 2 -5.79 -6.81 9.93
CA ASN A 2 -5.05 -5.68 9.33
C ASN A 2 -3.56 -6.02 9.27
N LEU A 3 -2.97 -6.00 8.08
CA LEU A 3 -1.54 -6.26 7.87
C LEU A 3 -0.81 -4.92 7.72
N GLU A 4 0.30 -4.75 8.43
CA GLU A 4 1.14 -3.56 8.32
C GLU A 4 2.48 -3.91 7.64
N LEU A 5 2.90 -3.06 6.70
CA LEU A 5 4.15 -3.19 5.95
C LEU A 5 5.04 -1.99 6.23
N ASP A 6 6.08 -2.22 7.02
CA ASP A 6 7.12 -1.21 7.22
C ASP A 6 8.04 -1.13 5.99
N CYS A 7 7.93 -0.01 5.29
CA CYS A 7 8.74 0.36 4.13
C CYS A 7 9.45 1.69 4.35
N ARG A 8 9.57 2.18 5.60
CA ARG A 8 10.31 3.40 5.90
C ARG A 8 11.81 3.19 5.60
N GLY A 9 12.45 4.20 5.03
CA GLY A 9 13.81 4.12 4.53
C GLY A 9 13.96 3.36 3.20
N LEU A 10 12.86 2.89 2.60
CA LEU A 10 12.87 2.31 1.25
C LEU A 10 12.38 3.35 0.24
N LEU A 11 13.16 3.54 -0.81
CA LEU A 11 12.79 4.40 -1.93
C LEU A 11 11.88 3.66 -2.93
N CYS A 12 11.02 4.40 -3.61
CA CYS A 12 10.25 3.91 -4.73
C CYS A 12 11.17 3.23 -5.78
N PRO A 13 10.78 2.06 -6.32
CA PRO A 13 9.47 1.38 -6.23
C PRO A 13 9.33 0.30 -5.15
N LEU A 14 10.24 0.23 -4.17
CA LEU A 14 10.25 -0.85 -3.19
C LEU A 14 8.99 -0.96 -2.32
N PRO A 15 8.40 0.15 -1.80
CA PRO A 15 7.15 0.08 -1.02
C PRO A 15 5.99 -0.53 -1.82
N VAL A 16 5.86 -0.16 -3.09
CA VAL A 16 4.83 -0.67 -4.01
C VAL A 16 5.04 -2.16 -4.30
N ILE A 17 6.29 -2.60 -4.49
CA ILE A 17 6.60 -4.02 -4.71
C ILE A 17 6.26 -4.83 -3.46
N LYS A 18 6.58 -4.33 -2.25
CA LYS A 18 6.20 -5.00 -0.99
C LYS A 18 4.69 -5.10 -0.83
N LEU A 19 3.96 -4.00 -1.06
CA LEU A 19 2.49 -3.98 -1.07
C LEU A 19 1.94 -5.04 -2.05
N ALA A 20 2.45 -5.07 -3.27
CA ALA A 20 2.00 -6.02 -4.29
C ALA A 20 2.27 -7.49 -3.92
N LYS A 21 3.35 -7.77 -3.19
CA LYS A 21 3.66 -9.12 -2.69
C LYS A 21 2.80 -9.53 -1.50
N ALA A 22 2.40 -8.58 -0.67
CA ALA A 22 1.59 -8.82 0.52
C ALA A 22 0.08 -8.84 0.23
N LEU A 23 -0.40 -8.10 -0.78
CA LEU A 23 -1.83 -8.05 -1.12
C LEU A 23 -2.49 -9.45 -1.29
N PRO A 24 -1.85 -10.45 -1.92
CA PRO A 24 -2.44 -11.78 -2.06
C PRO A 24 -2.61 -12.54 -0.73
N THR A 25 -1.88 -12.16 0.33
CA THR A 25 -1.93 -12.84 1.63
C THR A 25 -3.10 -12.37 2.51
N VAL A 26 -3.73 -11.25 2.18
CA VAL A 26 -4.95 -10.77 2.85
C VAL A 26 -6.20 -11.15 2.07
N ALA A 27 -7.31 -11.34 2.77
CA ALA A 27 -8.59 -11.64 2.15
C ALA A 27 -9.15 -10.42 1.38
N VAL A 28 -10.05 -10.67 0.43
CA VAL A 28 -10.82 -9.59 -0.20
C VAL A 28 -11.68 -8.91 0.87
N GLY A 29 -11.65 -7.57 0.90
CA GLY A 29 -12.27 -6.75 1.94
C GLY A 29 -11.32 -6.35 3.08
N ASP A 30 -10.20 -7.05 3.25
CA ASP A 30 -9.20 -6.68 4.26
C ASP A 30 -8.29 -5.53 3.78
N THR A 31 -7.63 -4.89 4.74
CA THR A 31 -6.81 -3.69 4.51
C THR A 31 -5.35 -3.93 4.92
N ILE A 32 -4.44 -3.45 4.07
CA ILE A 32 -3.00 -3.40 4.31
C ILE A 32 -2.59 -1.94 4.54
N THR A 33 -1.85 -1.68 5.62
CA THR A 33 -1.25 -0.37 5.86
C THR A 33 0.22 -0.40 5.45
N VAL A 34 0.62 0.49 4.55
CA VAL A 34 2.02 0.64 4.10
C VAL A 34 2.59 1.87 4.76
N LEU A 35 3.64 1.72 5.55
CA LEU A 35 4.39 2.84 6.12
C LEU A 35 5.55 3.18 5.17
N ALA A 36 5.52 4.33 4.54
CA ALA A 36 6.55 4.79 3.61
C ALA A 36 6.77 6.30 3.76
N ASP A 37 8.02 6.69 4.07
CA ASP A 37 8.48 8.06 4.27
C ASP A 37 9.01 8.73 2.98
N ASP A 38 9.12 7.97 1.89
CA ASP A 38 9.46 8.49 0.57
C ASP A 38 8.32 9.35 0.01
N PRO A 39 8.56 10.63 -0.37
CA PRO A 39 7.55 11.48 -0.98
C PRO A 39 6.98 10.88 -2.29
N ALA A 40 7.72 10.05 -3.01
CA ALA A 40 7.20 9.39 -4.22
C ALA A 40 6.07 8.39 -3.89
N ALA A 41 6.09 7.76 -2.72
CA ALA A 41 5.06 6.82 -2.28
C ALA A 41 3.66 7.45 -2.25
N ALA A 42 3.58 8.76 -1.97
CA ALA A 42 2.34 9.52 -1.98
C ALA A 42 1.66 9.57 -3.37
N THR A 43 2.42 9.39 -4.45
CA THR A 43 1.91 9.35 -5.81
C THR A 43 1.82 7.92 -6.33
N ASP A 44 2.83 7.09 -6.04
CA ASP A 44 2.94 5.74 -6.59
C ASP A 44 1.96 4.74 -5.98
N ILE A 45 1.68 4.82 -4.68
CA ILE A 45 0.71 3.92 -4.04
C ILE A 45 -0.71 4.15 -4.60
N PRO A 46 -1.24 5.39 -4.66
CA PRO A 46 -2.53 5.65 -5.31
C PRO A 46 -2.55 5.22 -6.79
N ALA A 47 -1.47 5.48 -7.53
CA ALA A 47 -1.36 5.07 -8.93
C ALA A 47 -1.44 3.54 -9.08
N TRP A 48 -0.71 2.81 -8.25
CA TRP A 48 -0.74 1.36 -8.22
C TRP A 48 -2.12 0.80 -7.87
N CYS A 49 -2.80 1.41 -6.88
CA CYS A 49 -4.16 1.02 -6.50
C CYS A 49 -5.11 1.12 -7.70
N ARG A 50 -5.06 2.24 -8.44
CA ARG A 50 -5.86 2.43 -9.67
C ARG A 50 -5.52 1.38 -10.74
N MET A 51 -4.24 1.11 -10.97
CA MET A 51 -3.80 0.12 -11.96
C MET A 51 -4.22 -1.31 -11.63
N ARG A 52 -4.25 -1.66 -10.34
CA ARG A 52 -4.58 -3.01 -9.85
C ARG A 52 -6.04 -3.18 -9.44
N SER A 53 -6.88 -2.18 -9.68
CA SER A 53 -8.30 -2.17 -9.23
C SER A 53 -8.43 -2.46 -7.72
N GLN A 54 -7.55 -1.85 -6.94
CA GLN A 54 -7.57 -1.87 -5.48
C GLN A 54 -7.94 -0.48 -4.96
N GLU A 55 -8.32 -0.41 -3.69
CA GLU A 55 -8.84 0.82 -3.12
C GLU A 55 -7.89 1.42 -2.10
N LEU A 56 -7.52 2.68 -2.29
CA LEU A 56 -6.81 3.45 -1.27
C LEU A 56 -7.85 4.01 -0.28
N VAL A 57 -7.84 3.50 0.94
CA VAL A 57 -8.76 3.89 2.03
C VAL A 57 -8.31 5.17 2.71
N SER A 58 -7.00 5.30 2.97
CA SER A 58 -6.43 6.51 3.58
C SER A 58 -4.97 6.70 3.20
N ALA A 59 -4.52 7.94 3.18
CA ALA A 59 -3.12 8.33 3.00
C ALA A 59 -2.85 9.52 3.93
N ALA A 60 -2.20 9.26 5.07
CA ALA A 60 -1.89 10.28 6.08
C ALA A 60 -0.60 9.93 6.81
N GLU A 61 0.21 10.92 7.18
CA GLU A 61 1.39 10.74 8.04
C GLU A 61 2.33 9.61 7.61
N ASN A 62 2.66 9.51 6.32
CA ASN A 62 3.49 8.45 5.75
C ASN A 62 2.91 7.03 5.88
N ALA A 63 1.60 6.91 6.15
CA ALA A 63 0.84 5.67 6.21
C ALA A 63 -0.23 5.64 5.12
N TYR A 64 -0.24 4.56 4.33
CA TYR A 64 -1.15 4.35 3.22
C TYR A 64 -1.96 3.07 3.43
N ALA A 65 -3.25 3.20 3.72
CA ALA A 65 -4.14 2.07 3.90
C ALA A 65 -4.77 1.69 2.56
N VAL A 66 -4.50 0.47 2.11
CA VAL A 66 -4.97 -0.09 0.84
C VAL A 66 -5.86 -1.29 1.14
N ARG A 67 -7.12 -1.22 0.72
CA ARG A 67 -8.09 -2.31 0.81
C ARG A 67 -8.03 -3.17 -0.44
N ARG A 68 -7.99 -4.48 -0.22
CA ARG A 68 -8.11 -5.47 -1.28
C ARG A 68 -9.56 -5.55 -1.74
N VAL A 69 -9.82 -5.26 -3.01
CA VAL A 69 -11.17 -5.28 -3.60
C VAL A 69 -11.42 -6.51 -4.46
N SER A 70 -10.35 -7.12 -5.00
CA SER A 70 -10.41 -8.32 -5.86
C SER A 70 -9.34 -9.35 -5.53
#